data_AF-A0AAV6UZR8-F1
#
_entry.id   AF-A0AAV6UZR8-F1
#
_cell.length_a   1.000
_cell.length_b   1.000
_cell.length_c   1.000
_cell.angle_alpha   90.00
_cell.angle_beta   90.00
_cell.angle_gamma   90.00
#
_symmetry.space_group_name_H-M   'P 1'
#
loop_
_entity.id
_entity.type
_entity.pdbx_description
1 polymer ?
#
loop_
_entity_poly.entity_id
_entity_poly.type
_entity_poly.pdbx_seq_one_letter_code
_entity_poly.pdbx_strand_id
1 'polypeptide(L)'
;MPPKKKQTKTSATIAVKNILAAIQTIDKNASINTAVYFSAALEYVMAEIIEKATIVATMRGSSEISPADITEAINTDSGLKDLLAKNMDQRTPEK
;
A
#
# COMPACT_ATOMS: atom_id res chain seq x y z
N MET A 1 9.19 -25.07 -33.16
CA MET A 1 8.20 -24.37 -32.29
C MET A 1 8.98 -23.53 -31.28
N PRO A 2 8.81 -22.21 -31.21
CA PRO A 2 9.41 -21.42 -30.14
C PRO A 2 8.64 -21.65 -28.83
N PRO A 3 9.30 -21.65 -27.67
CA PRO A 3 8.62 -21.82 -26.39
C PRO A 3 7.70 -20.61 -26.14
N LYS A 4 6.42 -20.88 -25.87
CA LYS A 4 5.47 -19.84 -25.43
C LYS A 4 5.97 -19.30 -24.09
N LYS A 5 6.38 -18.03 -24.05
CA LYS A 5 6.63 -17.31 -22.79
C LYS A 5 5.32 -17.35 -21.99
N LYS A 6 5.30 -18.07 -20.87
CA LYS A 6 4.21 -17.97 -19.89
C LYS A 6 4.27 -16.56 -19.32
N GLN A 7 3.47 -15.66 -19.87
CA GLN A 7 3.25 -14.35 -19.30
C GLN A 7 2.46 -14.57 -18.02
N THR A 8 3.15 -14.59 -16.89
CA THR A 8 2.52 -14.54 -15.58
C THR A 8 1.80 -13.20 -15.50
N LYS A 9 0.47 -13.22 -15.65
CA LYS A 9 -0.38 -12.08 -15.30
C LYS A 9 -0.23 -11.87 -13.79
N THR A 10 0.69 -10.99 -13.39
CA THR A 10 0.68 -10.43 -12.04
C THR A 10 -0.54 -9.53 -11.96
N SER A 11 -1.54 -9.94 -11.18
CA SER A 11 -2.81 -9.23 -10.99
C SER A 11 -2.70 -7.99 -10.12
N ALA A 12 -1.54 -7.75 -9.49
CA ALA A 12 -1.30 -6.57 -8.69
C ALA A 12 -1.13 -5.34 -9.57
N THR A 13 -1.89 -4.28 -9.28
CA THR A 13 -1.80 -2.98 -9.95
C THR A 13 -0.50 -2.26 -9.61
N ILE A 14 0.04 -2.53 -8.41
CA ILE A 14 1.32 -2.00 -7.95
C ILE A 14 2.46 -2.59 -8.77
N ALA A 15 3.44 -1.75 -9.12
CA ALA A 15 4.63 -2.16 -9.86
C ALA A 15 5.49 -3.19 -9.08
N VAL A 16 5.17 -4.48 -9.25
CA VAL A 16 5.86 -5.62 -8.61
C VAL A 16 7.38 -5.56 -8.79
N LYS A 17 7.85 -5.05 -9.94
CA LYS A 17 9.29 -4.88 -10.21
C LYS A 17 9.95 -3.86 -9.28
N ASN A 18 9.26 -2.77 -8.94
CA ASN A 18 9.80 -1.76 -8.02
C ASN A 18 9.83 -2.31 -6.60
N ILE A 19 8.81 -3.08 -6.21
CA ILE A 19 8.77 -3.78 -4.92
C ILE A 19 9.89 -4.82 -4.84
N LEU A 20 10.12 -5.60 -5.89
CA LEU A 20 11.25 -6.54 -5.93
C LEU A 20 12.59 -5.82 -5.77
N ALA A 21 12.81 -4.72 -6.51
CA ALA A 21 14.03 -3.93 -6.41
C ALA A 21 14.23 -3.38 -4.99
N ALA A 22 13.16 -2.90 -4.34
CA ALA A 22 13.21 -2.43 -2.96
C ALA A 22 13.55 -3.57 -1.97
N ILE A 23 12.91 -4.74 -2.09
CA ILE A 23 13.21 -5.90 -1.23
C ILE A 23 14.66 -6.36 -1.44
N GLN A 24 15.17 -6.31 -2.68
CA GLN A 24 16.54 -6.71 -3.00
C GLN A 24 17.63 -5.80 -2.41
N THR A 25 17.27 -4.60 -1.94
CA THR A 25 18.19 -3.76 -1.14
C THR A 25 18.44 -4.36 0.25
N ILE A 26 17.49 -5.15 0.77
CA ILE A 26 17.54 -5.79 2.08
C ILE A 26 18.04 -7.24 1.94
N ASP A 27 17.48 -7.99 0.99
CA ASP A 27 17.88 -9.36 0.66
C ASP A 27 18.02 -9.55 -0.85
N LYS A 28 19.28 -9.58 -1.31
CA LYS A 28 19.63 -9.74 -2.73
C LYS A 28 19.06 -11.03 -3.36
N ASN A 29 18.76 -12.04 -2.55
CA ASN A 29 18.24 -13.33 -3.01
C ASN A 29 16.71 -13.40 -3.03
N ALA A 30 16.02 -12.31 -2.69
CA ALA A 30 14.58 -12.26 -2.68
C ALA A 30 13.98 -12.65 -4.04
N SER A 31 12.98 -13.54 -3.99
CA SER A 31 12.32 -14.06 -5.17
C SER A 31 11.26 -13.09 -5.71
N ILE A 32 10.92 -13.21 -6.99
CA ILE A 32 9.79 -12.48 -7.58
C ILE A 32 8.46 -12.81 -6.89
N ASN A 33 8.29 -14.04 -6.39
CA ASN A 33 7.07 -14.43 -5.68
C ASN A 33 6.94 -13.68 -4.35
N THR A 34 8.05 -13.44 -3.65
CA THR A 34 8.10 -12.60 -2.45
C THR A 34 7.58 -11.20 -2.80
N ALA A 35 8.07 -10.60 -3.87
CA ALA A 35 7.61 -9.28 -4.31
C ALA A 35 6.11 -9.26 -4.66
N VAL A 36 5.59 -10.32 -5.31
CA VAL A 36 4.15 -10.44 -5.60
C VAL A 36 3.31 -10.44 -4.32
N TYR A 37 3.73 -11.19 -3.29
CA TYR A 37 3.02 -11.20 -2.00
C TYR A 37 3.05 -9.83 -1.32
N PHE A 38 4.21 -9.16 -1.29
CA PHE A 38 4.31 -7.80 -0.76
C PHE A 38 3.43 -6.81 -1.53
N SER A 39 3.44 -6.87 -2.87
CA SER A 39 2.58 -6.02 -3.69
C SER A 39 1.10 -6.25 -3.39
N ALA A 40 0.66 -7.50 -3.25
CA ALA A 40 -0.73 -7.80 -2.91
C ALA A 40 -1.12 -7.25 -1.52
N ALA A 41 -0.24 -7.41 -0.52
CA ALA A 41 -0.48 -6.89 0.82
C ALA A 41 -0.56 -5.34 0.83
N LEU A 42 0.36 -4.68 0.11
CA LEU A 42 0.35 -3.22 -0.03
C LEU A 42 -0.92 -2.72 -0.75
N GLU A 43 -1.35 -3.42 -1.81
CA GLU A 43 -2.54 -3.06 -2.56
C GLU A 43 -3.81 -3.22 -1.73
N TYR A 44 -3.88 -4.28 -0.92
CA TYR A 44 -4.98 -4.49 0.01
C TYR A 44 -5.07 -3.35 1.04
N VAL A 45 -3.96 -3.02 1.72
CA VAL A 45 -3.96 -1.95 2.74
C VAL A 45 -4.27 -0.59 2.11
N MET A 46 -3.74 -0.29 0.92
CA MET A 46 -4.07 0.98 0.23
C MET A 46 -5.54 1.04 -0.17
N ALA A 47 -6.11 -0.05 -0.68
CA ALA A 47 -7.53 -0.09 -1.04
C ALA A 47 -8.42 0.19 0.18
N GLU A 48 -8.13 -0.44 1.32
CA GLU A 48 -8.85 -0.24 2.58
C GLU A 48 -8.80 1.24 3.04
N ILE A 49 -7.62 1.88 2.96
CA ILE A 49 -7.46 3.30 3.32
C ILE A 49 -8.26 4.19 2.35
N ILE A 50 -8.17 3.95 1.04
CA ILE A 50 -8.85 4.77 0.02
C ILE A 50 -10.37 4.63 0.14
N GLU A 51 -10.88 3.43 0.38
CA GLU A 51 -12.32 3.18 0.56
C GLU A 51 -12.87 4.01 1.72
N LYS A 52 -12.22 3.92 2.89
CA LYS A 52 -12.65 4.70 4.07
C LYS A 52 -12.48 6.20 3.88
N ALA A 53 -11.37 6.65 3.30
CA ALA A 53 -11.15 8.06 3.03
C ALA A 53 -12.17 8.63 2.02
N THR A 54 -12.61 7.82 1.06
CA THR A 54 -13.69 8.18 0.14
C THR A 54 -15.01 8.39 0.87
N ILE A 55 -15.33 7.54 1.84
CA ILE A 55 -16.52 7.69 2.69
C ILE A 55 -16.45 9.01 3.46
N VAL A 56 -15.31 9.32 4.10
CA VAL A 56 -15.11 10.59 4.84
C VAL A 56 -15.27 11.79 3.91
N ALA A 57 -14.60 11.79 2.75
CA ALA A 57 -14.69 12.88 1.77
C ALA A 57 -16.14 13.08 1.28
N THR A 58 -16.87 11.98 1.04
CA THR A 58 -18.27 12.00 0.62
C THR A 58 -19.17 12.58 1.72
N MET A 59 -18.94 12.20 2.98
CA MET A 59 -19.68 12.75 4.13
C MET A 59 -19.43 14.25 4.31
N ARG A 60 -18.24 14.74 3.95
CA ARG A 60 -17.88 16.17 3.91
C ARG A 60 -18.49 16.90 2.70
N GLY A 61 -19.12 16.19 1.77
CA GLY A 61 -19.72 16.76 0.55
C GLY A 61 -18.71 17.01 -0.58
N SER A 62 -17.58 16.30 -0.59
CA SER A 62 -16.54 16.43 -1.61
C SER A 62 -16.36 15.13 -2.40
N SER A 63 -16.06 15.26 -3.69
CA SER A 63 -15.65 14.14 -4.55
C SER A 63 -14.14 13.92 -4.57
N GLU A 64 -13.38 14.73 -3.83
CA GLU A 64 -11.92 14.67 -3.78
C GLU A 64 -11.44 14.29 -2.38
N ILE A 65 -10.56 13.28 -2.31
CA ILE A 65 -9.94 12.84 -1.07
C ILE A 65 -8.79 13.79 -0.72
N SER A 66 -8.88 14.42 0.45
CA SER A 66 -7.82 15.25 1.01
C SER A 66 -6.95 14.47 2.01
N PRO A 67 -5.75 14.98 2.37
CA PRO A 67 -4.92 14.37 3.42
C PRO A 67 -5.63 14.28 4.78
N ALA A 68 -6.55 15.20 5.07
CA ALA A 68 -7.34 15.19 6.30
C ALA A 68 -8.33 14.00 6.30
N ASP A 69 -8.98 13.73 5.17
CA ASP A 69 -9.91 12.60 5.02
C ASP A 69 -9.18 11.25 5.22
N ILE A 70 -7.94 11.13 4.74
CA ILE A 70 -7.08 9.95 4.97
C ILE A 70 -6.71 9.81 6.46
N THR A 71 -6.34 10.93 7.11
CA THR A 71 -5.96 10.93 8.52
C THR A 71 -7.14 10.52 9.41
N GLU A 72 -8.33 11.05 9.12
CA GLU A 72 -9.56 10.70 9.81
C GLU A 72 -9.94 9.23 9.59
N ALA A 73 -9.86 8.74 8.36
CA ALA A 73 -10.11 7.34 8.03
C ALA A 73 -9.19 6.38 8.80
N ILE A 74 -7.90 6.69 8.90
CA ILE A 74 -6.93 5.89 9.67
C ILE A 74 -7.25 5.93 11.16
N ASN A 75 -7.53 7.11 11.72
CA ASN A 75 -7.75 7.26 13.15
C ASN A 75 -9.07 6.63 13.64
N THR A 76 -10.06 6.53 12.75
CA THR A 76 -11.38 5.98 13.04
C THR A 76 -11.39 4.45 12.97
N ASP A 77 -10.55 3.85 12.13
CA ASP A 77 -10.41 2.40 12.04
C ASP A 77 -9.34 1.88 12.99
N SER A 78 -9.72 1.09 14.00
CA SER A 78 -8.77 0.57 15.00
C SER A 78 -7.69 -0.31 14.39
N GLY A 79 -7.99 -1.09 13.35
CA GLY A 79 -7.03 -1.96 12.69
C GLY A 79 -5.98 -1.17 11.91
N LEU A 80 -6.40 -0.16 11.14
CA LEU A 80 -5.49 0.73 10.43
C LEU A 80 -4.70 1.61 11.40
N LYS A 81 -5.35 2.11 12.44
CA LYS A 81 -4.70 2.88 13.50
C LYS A 81 -3.59 2.07 14.16
N ASP A 82 -3.87 0.85 14.60
CA ASP A 82 -2.88 0.00 15.26
C ASP A 82 -1.74 -0.41 14.33
N LEU A 83 -2.07 -0.69 13.06
CA LEU A 83 -1.10 -1.04 12.02
C LEU A 83 -0.14 0.12 11.72
N LEU A 84 -0.65 1.36 11.69
CA LEU A 84 0.11 2.54 11.27
C LEU A 84 0.66 3.38 12.42
N ALA A 85 0.13 3.25 13.64
CA ALA A 85 0.54 4.02 14.82
C ALA A 85 2.04 3.88 15.12
N LYS A 86 2.61 2.68 14.92
CA LYS A 86 4.05 2.43 15.14
C LYS A 86 4.97 3.23 14.19
N ASN A 87 4.44 3.73 13.07
CA ASN A 87 5.20 4.48 12.07
C ASN A 87 4.85 5.98 12.03
N MET A 88 3.80 6.43 12.73
CA MET A 88 3.42 7.85 12.80
C MET A 88 4.18 8.64 13.89
N ASP A 89 4.72 7.95 14.90
CA ASP A 89 5.47 8.55 16.02
C ASP A 89 6.95 8.89 15.68
N GLN A 90 7.46 8.48 14.52
CA GLN A 90 8.88 8.68 14.16
C GLN A 90 9.18 9.98 13.39
N ARG A 91 8.20 10.89 13.26
CA ARG A 91 8.42 12.22 12.67
C ARG A 91 8.47 13.32 13.74
N THR A 92 9.28 13.15 14.77
CA THR A 92 9.81 14.32 15.49
C THR A 92 10.83 15.01 14.58
N PRO A 93 10.65 16.28 14.19
CA PRO A 93 11.72 17.02 13.55
C PRO A 93 12.85 17.17 14.57
N GLU A 94 14.06 16.75 14.19
CA GLU A 94 15.27 17.12 14.94
C GLU A 94 15.27 18.66 15.08
N LYS A 95 15.40 19.11 16.33
CA LYS A 95 15.52 20.53 16.68
C LYS A 95 16.90 21.07 16.31
#